data_AF-A0A4Q6ARI4-F1
#
_entry.id   AF-A0A4Q6ARI4-F1
#
_cell.length_a   1.000
_cell.length_b   1.000
_cell.length_c   1.000
_cell.angle_alpha   90.00
_cell.angle_beta   90.00
_cell.angle_gamma   90.00
#
_symmetry.space_group_name_H-M   'P 1'
#
loop_
_entity.id
_entity.type
_entity.pdbx_description
1 polymer ?
#
loop_
_entity_poly.entity_id
_entity_poly.type
_entity_poly.pdbx_seq_one_letter_code
_entity_poly.pdbx_strand_id
1 'polypeptide(L)' 'PITLLQKFREFSPRAKRILWWGGLRGGISVALALQIPESPQRTLLLVATYCVVVFSILVQGLTIKRVVGAE' A
#
# COMPACT_ATOMS: atom_id res chain seq x y z
N PRO A 1 -4.60 12.79 -2.49
CA PRO A 1 -5.62 11.97 -3.21
C PRO A 1 -7.01 12.01 -2.57
N ILE A 2 -7.17 11.77 -1.26
CA ILE A 2 -8.48 11.91 -0.59
C ILE A 2 -8.82 13.35 -0.21
N THR A 3 -7.83 14.17 0.14
CA THR A 3 -7.98 15.62 0.37
C THR A 3 -8.49 16.36 -0.87
N LEU A 4 -8.19 15.84 -2.06
CA LEU A 4 -8.67 16.37 -3.35
C LEU A 4 -10.14 15.97 -3.61
N LEU A 5 -10.58 14.79 -3.13
CA LEU A 5 -11.93 14.27 -3.31
C LEU A 5 -12.92 14.67 -2.19
N GLN A 6 -12.42 15.11 -1.03
CA GLN A 6 -13.24 15.62 0.08
C GLN A 6 -14.08 16.86 -0.30
N LYS A 7 -13.72 17.58 -1.36
CA LYS A 7 -14.50 18.71 -1.88
C LYS A 7 -15.87 18.29 -2.45
N PHE A 8 -16.03 17.02 -2.81
CA PHE A 8 -17.25 16.51 -3.47
C PHE A 8 -18.05 15.52 -2.60
N ARG A 9 -17.50 15.02 -1.48
CA ARG A 9 -18.15 14.04 -0.59
C ARG A 9 -17.64 14.15 0.85
N GLU A 10 -18.54 14.28 1.82
CA GLU A 10 -18.20 14.14 3.24
C GLU A 10 -18.01 12.66 3.60
N PHE A 11 -16.76 12.25 3.78
CA PHE A 11 -16.44 10.90 4.23
C PHE A 11 -16.36 10.86 5.75
N SER A 12 -17.07 9.89 6.37
CA SER A 12 -16.97 9.68 7.81
C SER A 12 -15.52 9.37 8.23
N PRO A 13 -15.13 9.66 9.48
CA PRO A 13 -13.78 9.37 9.99
C PRO A 13 -13.35 7.91 9.79
N ARG A 14 -14.31 6.97 9.86
CA ARG A 14 -14.10 5.53 9.58
C ARG A 14 -13.82 5.28 8.09
N ALA A 15 -14.64 5.85 7.21
CA ALA A 15 -14.46 5.72 5.76
C ALA A 15 -13.10 6.27 5.29
N LYS A 16 -12.66 7.41 5.84
CA LYS A 16 -11.30 7.92 5.61
C LYS A 16 -10.24 6.91 6.04
N ARG A 17 -10.35 6.36 7.25
CA ARG A 17 -9.35 5.42 7.79
C ARG A 17 -9.26 4.13 6.96
N ILE A 18 -10.41 3.57 6.56
CA ILE A 18 -10.49 2.39 5.69
C ILE A 18 -9.90 2.69 4.31
N LEU A 19 -10.17 3.87 3.73
CA LEU A 19 -9.67 4.25 2.42
C LEU A 19 -8.15 4.49 2.39
N TRP A 20 -7.60 5.07 3.47
CA TRP A 20 -6.15 5.19 3.66
C TRP A 20 -5.49 3.82 3.85
N TRP A 21 -6.09 2.92 4.64
CA TRP A 21 -5.54 1.59 4.91
C TRP A 21 -5.78 0.57 3.80
N GLY A 22 -6.80 0.73 2.97
CA GLY A 22 -7.25 -0.24 1.96
C GLY A 22 -6.66 -0.05 0.56
N GLY A 23 -5.85 0.98 0.31
CA GLY A 23 -5.55 1.41 -1.06
C GLY A 23 -4.07 1.46 -1.45
N LEU A 24 -3.58 0.35 -2.02
CA LEU A 24 -2.70 0.30 -3.21
C LEU A 24 -1.28 0.91 -3.15
N ARG A 25 -0.56 0.74 -2.04
CA ARG A 25 0.80 1.30 -1.89
C ARG A 25 1.92 0.43 -2.48
N GLY A 26 1.64 -0.85 -2.77
CA GLY A 26 2.68 -1.82 -3.14
C GLY A 26 3.02 -1.90 -4.62
N GLY A 27 2.02 -1.77 -5.51
CA GLY A 27 2.18 -2.05 -6.94
C GLY A 27 3.13 -1.09 -7.68
N ILE A 28 3.15 0.18 -7.28
CA ILE A 28 4.02 1.20 -7.87
C ILE A 28 5.49 0.95 -7.53
N SER A 29 5.80 0.50 -6.30
CA SER A 29 7.18 0.13 -5.90
C SER A 29 7.71 -1.07 -6.70
N VAL A 30 6.87 -2.07 -6.94
CA VAL A 30 7.25 -3.24 -7.75
C VAL A 30 7.48 -2.86 -9.22
N ALA A 31 6.60 -2.02 -9.78
CA ALA A 31 6.73 -1.55 -11.17
C ALA A 31 8.03 -0.74 -11.40
N LEU A 32 8.42 0.11 -10.43
CA LEU A 32 9.68 0.85 -10.44
C LEU A 32 10.91 -0.08 -10.31
N ALA A 33 10.85 -1.08 -9.44
CA ALA A 33 11.94 -2.05 -9.28
C ALA A 33 12.17 -2.88 -10.56
N LEU A 34 11.12 -3.15 -11.33
CA LEU A 34 11.21 -3.87 -12.61
C LEU A 34 11.86 -3.03 -13.73
N GLN A 35 11.82 -1.70 -13.65
CA GLN A 35 12.45 -0.80 -14.65
C GLN A 35 13.97 -0.68 -14.52
N ILE A 36 14.59 -1.22 -13.46
CA ILE A 36 16.04 -1.15 -13.27
C ILE A 36 16.74 -2.11 -14.25
N PRO A 37 17.78 -1.68 -14.99
CA PRO A 37 18.54 -2.54 -15.91
C PRO A 37 19.30 -3.65 -15.18
N GLU A 38 19.41 -4.83 -15.80
CA GLU A 38 20.06 -6.04 -15.28
C GLU A 38 21.47 -5.73 -14.75
N SER A 39 21.66 -5.73 -13.42
CA SER A 39 22.95 -5.63 -12.75
C SER A 39 23.02 -6.61 -11.58
N PRO A 40 24.22 -7.05 -11.14
CA PRO A 40 24.36 -7.94 -9.98
C PRO A 40 23.73 -7.37 -8.69
N GLN A 41 23.70 -6.05 -8.54
CA GLN A 41 23.09 -5.36 -7.40
C GLN A 41 21.56 -5.28 -7.51
N ARG A 42 21.01 -5.36 -8.72
CA ARG A 42 19.56 -5.32 -8.98
C ARG A 42 18.84 -6.46 -8.28
N THR A 43 19.39 -7.67 -8.29
CA THR A 43 18.77 -8.84 -7.66
C THR A 43 18.52 -8.60 -6.17
N LEU A 44 19.48 -8.01 -5.47
CA LEU A 44 19.39 -7.74 -4.04
C LEU A 44 18.34 -6.66 -3.72
N LEU A 45 18.29 -5.60 -4.54
CA LEU A 45 17.27 -4.55 -4.46
C LEU A 45 15.86 -5.08 -4.79
N LEU A 46 15.72 -5.93 -5.80
CA LEU A 46 14.45 -6.54 -6.20
C LEU A 46 13.89 -7.40 -5.07
N VAL A 47 14.73 -8.28 -4.48
CA VAL A 47 14.34 -9.12 -3.35
C VAL A 47 13.91 -8.27 -2.15
N ALA A 48 14.70 -7.25 -1.79
CA ALA A 48 14.36 -6.36 -0.68
C ALA A 48 13.02 -5.62 -0.92
N THR A 49 12.82 -5.06 -2.12
CA THR A 49 11.59 -4.35 -2.48
C THR A 49 10.39 -5.30 -2.45
N TYR A 50 10.57 -6.53 -2.93
CA TYR A 50 9.52 -7.55 -2.91
C TYR A 50 9.18 -7.97 -1.47
N CYS A 51 10.18 -8.20 -0.61
CA CYS A 51 9.97 -8.51 0.80
C CYS A 51 9.18 -7.39 1.51
N VAL A 52 9.56 -6.13 1.32
CA VAL A 52 8.87 -4.98 1.92
C VAL A 52 7.43 -4.87 1.43
N VAL A 53 7.20 -5.06 0.12
CA VAL A 53 5.86 -5.00 -0.47
C VAL A 53 4.98 -6.13 0.05
N VAL A 54 5.47 -7.38 0.05
CA VAL A 54 4.72 -8.54 0.55
C VAL A 54 4.42 -8.39 2.04
N PHE A 55 5.40 -7.97 2.84
CA PHE A 55 5.20 -7.70 4.27
C PHE A 55 4.11 -6.63 4.48
N SER A 56 4.15 -5.54 3.71
CA SER A 56 3.15 -4.47 3.77
C SER A 56 1.74 -4.96 3.41
N ILE A 57 1.60 -5.80 2.37
CA ILE A 57 0.31 -6.40 1.97
C ILE A 57 -0.21 -7.34 3.06
N LEU A 58 0.67 -8.18 3.64
CA LEU A 58 0.29 -9.11 4.71
C LEU A 58 -0.16 -8.36 5.96
N VAL A 59 0.63 -7.40 6.43
CA VAL A 59 0.27 -6.60 7.61
C VAL A 59 -1.02 -5.81 7.37
N GLN A 60 -1.20 -5.20 6.19
CA GLN A 60 -2.43 -4.51 5.84
C GLN A 60 -3.64 -5.48 5.81
N GLY A 61 -3.49 -6.64 5.17
CA GLY A 61 -4.55 -7.66 5.09
C GLY A 61 -4.95 -8.25 6.44
N LEU A 62 -3.99 -8.43 7.35
CA LEU A 62 -4.25 -8.91 8.71
C LEU A 62 -4.86 -7.81 9.61
N THR A 63 -4.49 -6.54 9.39
CA THR A 63 -4.95 -5.42 10.22
C THR A 63 -6.31 -4.87 9.77
N ILE A 64 -6.72 -5.12 8.52
CA ILE A 64 -7.97 -4.56 7.98
C ILE A 64 -9.20 -5.07 8.74
N LYS A 65 -9.21 -6.33 9.17
CA LYS A 65 -10.27 -6.88 10.04
C LYS A 65 -10.33 -6.16 11.39
N ARG A 66 -9.20 -5.77 11.96
CA ARG A 66 -9.14 -5.02 13.23
C ARG A 66 -9.53 -3.55 13.06
N VAL A 67 -9.24 -2.95 11.90
CA VAL A 67 -9.62 -1.56 11.56
C VAL A 67 -11.11 -1.45 11.23
N VAL A 68 -11.69 -2.49 10.62
CA VAL A 68 -13.12 -2.54 10.23
C VAL A 68 -13.98 -3.09 11.38
N GLY A 69 -13.49 -4.08 12.12
CA GLY A 69 -14.20 -4.77 13.22
C GLY A 69 -13.99 -4.18 14.61
N ALA A 70 -13.50 -2.96 14.74
CA ALA A 70 -13.59 -2.23 16.00
C ALA A 70 -15.04 -1.71 16.16
N GLU A 71 -15.89 -2.60 16.67
CA GLU A 71 -17.19 -2.30 17.27
C GLU A 71 -17.01 -1.43 18.51
#